data_AF-A0AAE0TLX1-F1
#
_entry.id   AF-A0AAE0TLX1-F1
#
_cell.length_a   1.000
_cell.length_b   1.000
_cell.length_c   1.000
_cell.angle_alpha   90.00
_cell.angle_beta   90.00
_cell.angle_gamma   90.00
#
_symmetry.space_group_name_H-M   'P 1'
#
loop_
_entity.id
_entity.type
_entity.pdbx_description
1 polymer ?
#
loop_
_entity_poly.entity_id
_entity_poly.type
_entity_poly.pdbx_seq_one_letter_code
_entity_poly.pdbx_strand_id
1 'polypeptide(L)'
;MPLNPKVYQFLISVFASVGSILYGYDLGVIAGAIASPDFKSRFNPTASESGAVVSVFTGGAFFGAAMAGALGDILGRRLTILVGAIIFVSMIGKGGPVGLRLM
;
A
#
# COMPACT_ATOMS: atom_id res chain seq x y z
N MET A 1 5.29 -25.49 11.10
CA MET A 1 4.48 -25.34 12.34
C MET A 1 3.46 -24.24 12.10
N PRO A 2 2.15 -24.48 12.28
CA PRO A 2 1.19 -23.37 12.29
C PRO A 2 1.55 -22.48 13.50
N LEU A 3 1.84 -21.20 13.26
CA LEU A 3 1.99 -20.22 14.32
C LEU A 3 0.69 -20.18 15.14
N ASN A 4 0.81 -20.03 16.46
CA ASN A 4 -0.35 -19.93 17.35
C ASN A 4 -1.29 -18.83 16.83
N PRO A 5 -2.60 -19.08 16.64
CA PRO A 5 -3.54 -18.14 16.02
C PRO A 5 -3.54 -16.74 16.66
N LYS A 6 -3.30 -16.66 17.98
CA LYS A 6 -3.17 -15.38 18.70
C LYS A 6 -1.97 -14.54 18.23
N VAL A 7 -0.83 -15.18 17.96
CA VAL A 7 0.40 -14.51 17.51
C VAL A 7 0.26 -14.05 16.07
N TYR A 8 -0.36 -14.86 15.20
CA TYR A 8 -0.61 -14.48 13.81
C TYR A 8 -1.54 -13.26 13.71
N GLN A 9 -2.62 -13.25 14.50
CA GLN A 9 -3.55 -12.12 14.54
C GLN A 9 -2.90 -10.86 15.12
N PHE A 10 -2.03 -11.01 16.12
CA PHE A 10 -1.23 -9.90 16.65
C PHE A 10 -0.31 -9.30 15.58
N LEU A 11 0.45 -10.11 14.85
CA LEU A 11 1.34 -9.63 13.78
C LEU A 11 0.61 -8.90 12.66
N ILE A 12 -0.55 -9.40 12.23
CA ILE A 12 -1.38 -8.74 11.21
C ILE A 12 -1.93 -7.41 11.74
N SER A 13 -2.40 -7.38 13.00
CA SER A 13 -2.90 -6.13 13.59
C SER A 13 -1.81 -5.07 13.68
N VAL A 14 -0.58 -5.44 14.04
CA VAL A 14 0.57 -4.54 14.07
C VAL A 14 0.87 -4.00 12.67
N PHE A 15 0.91 -4.86 11.64
CA PHE A 15 1.12 -4.43 10.26
C PHE A 15 0.01 -3.48 9.77
N ALA A 16 -1.25 -3.80 10.08
CA ALA A 16 -2.39 -2.94 9.76
C ALA A 16 -2.30 -1.57 10.45
N SER A 17 -1.93 -1.54 11.74
CA SER A 17 -1.77 -0.30 12.50
C SER A 17 -0.65 0.59 11.97
N VAL A 18 0.46 0.01 11.48
CA VAL A 18 1.54 0.79 10.83
C VAL A 18 1.02 1.54 9.61
N GLY A 19 0.16 0.91 8.80
CA GLY A 19 -0.50 1.57 7.66
C GLY A 19 -1.37 2.76 8.09
N SER A 20 -2.14 2.61 9.17
CA SER A 20 -2.95 3.71 9.72
C SER A 20 -2.10 4.86 10.26
N ILE A 21 -0.96 4.57 10.89
CA ILE A 21 -0.02 5.60 11.38
C ILE A 21 0.60 6.36 10.20
N LEU A 22 1.01 5.66 9.15
CA LEU A 22 1.60 6.28 7.96
C LEU A 22 0.61 7.22 7.26
N TYR A 23 -0.67 6.82 7.15
CA TYR A 23 -1.71 7.70 6.63
C TYR A 23 -1.88 8.99 7.46
N GLY A 24 -1.83 8.87 8.79
CA GLY A 24 -1.86 10.03 9.68
C GLY A 24 -0.63 10.94 9.55
N TYR A 25 0.54 10.35 9.28
CA TYR A 25 1.77 11.11 9.03
C TYR A 25 1.65 11.99 7.78
N ASP A 26 1.14 11.44 6.67
CA ASP A 26 0.95 12.19 5.42
C ASP A 26 0.01 13.39 5.60
N LEU A 27 -1.10 13.21 6.32
CA LEU A 27 -2.00 14.31 6.67
C LEU A 27 -1.30 15.40 7.51
N GLY A 28 -0.46 14.98 8.46
CA GLY A 28 0.33 15.91 9.29
C GLY A 28 1.37 16.70 8.49
N VAL A 29 2.06 16.05 7.55
CA VAL A 29 3.03 16.71 6.66
C VAL A 29 2.33 17.73 5.75
N ILE A 30 1.17 17.38 5.18
CA ILE A 30 0.39 18.31 4.35
C ILE A 30 -0.03 19.54 5.16
N ALA A 31 -0.54 19.34 6.38
CA ALA A 31 -0.91 20.44 7.27
C ALA A 31 0.29 21.33 7.63
N GLY A 32 1.46 20.73 7.89
CA GLY A 32 2.71 21.44 8.15
C GLY A 32 3.22 22.22 6.94
N ALA A 33 3.12 21.65 5.74
CA ALA A 33 3.53 22.29 4.49
C ALA A 33 2.68 23.53 4.18
N ILE A 34 1.35 23.44 4.34
CA ILE A 34 0.42 24.56 4.13
C ILE A 34 0.62 25.67 5.20
N ALA A 35 1.01 25.29 6.42
CA ALA A 35 1.28 26.24 7.49
C ALA A 35 2.61 27.00 7.31
N SER A 36 3.55 26.45 6.53
CA SER A 36 4.90 27.00 6.36
C SER A 36 4.91 28.40 5.73
N PRO A 37 5.69 29.35 6.29
CA PRO A 37 5.77 30.72 5.79
C PRO A 37 6.34 30.81 4.36
N ASP A 38 7.28 29.92 3.98
CA ASP A 38 7.84 29.87 2.62
C ASP A 38 6.80 29.46 1.58
N PHE A 39 5.89 28.56 1.94
CA PHE A 39 4.83 28.09 1.04
C PHE A 39 3.77 29.19 0.82
N LYS A 40 3.44 29.93 1.87
CA LYS A 40 2.54 31.10 1.79
C LYS A 40 3.13 32.22 0.95
N SER A 41 4.45 32.45 1.02
CA SER A 41 5.14 33.45 0.20
C SER A 41 5.19 33.09 -1.29
N ARG A 42 5.35 31.80 -1.63
CA ARG A 42 5.52 31.34 -3.02
C ARG A 42 4.20 31.06 -3.75
N PHE A 43 3.21 30.49 -3.07
CA PHE A 43 1.96 30.07 -3.67
C PHE A 43 0.77 30.95 -3.30
N ASN A 44 0.91 31.79 -2.26
CA ASN A 44 -0.14 32.66 -1.72
C ASN A 44 -1.53 31.99 -1.66
N PRO A 45 -1.63 30.74 -1.16
CA PRO A 45 -2.77 29.87 -1.40
C PRO A 45 -4.02 30.41 -0.72
N THR A 46 -5.13 30.43 -1.45
CA THR A 46 -6.44 30.75 -0.88
C THR A 46 -6.91 29.57 -0.01
N ALA A 47 -7.72 29.82 1.03
CA ALA A 47 -8.25 28.75 1.90
C ALA A 47 -8.92 27.61 1.11
N SER A 48 -9.55 27.94 -0.01
CA SER A 48 -10.16 26.99 -0.94
C SER A 48 -9.16 26.02 -1.59
N GLU A 49 -7.95 26.49 -1.94
CA GLU A 49 -6.93 25.66 -2.61
C GLU A 49 -6.27 24.70 -1.62
N SER A 50 -5.99 25.19 -0.40
CA SER A 50 -5.49 24.34 0.69
C SER A 50 -6.49 23.24 1.06
N GLY A 51 -7.78 23.58 1.12
CA GLY A 51 -8.86 22.62 1.33
C GLY A 51 -9.04 21.64 0.16
N ALA A 52 -8.81 22.08 -1.08
CA ALA A 52 -8.86 21.21 -2.25
C ALA A 52 -7.77 20.13 -2.20
N VAL A 53 -6.54 20.47 -1.78
CA VAL A 53 -5.44 19.49 -1.65
C VAL A 53 -5.77 18.42 -0.60
N VAL A 54 -6.26 18.83 0.58
CA VAL A 54 -6.61 17.88 1.65
C VAL A 54 -7.81 17.01 1.25
N SER A 55 -8.83 17.60 0.61
CA SER A 55 -10.04 16.87 0.23
C SER A 55 -9.80 15.86 -0.90
N VAL A 56 -8.93 16.17 -1.88
CA VAL A 56 -8.53 15.20 -2.91
C VAL A 56 -7.70 14.05 -2.30
N PHE A 57 -6.83 14.33 -1.33
CA PHE A 57 -6.06 13.30 -0.64
C PHE A 57 -6.97 12.34 0.15
N THR A 58 -7.84 12.87 1.01
CA THR A 58 -8.79 12.04 1.79
C THR A 58 -9.83 11.37 0.89
N GLY A 59 -10.30 12.05 -0.16
CA GLY A 59 -11.19 11.46 -1.16
C GLY A 59 -10.53 10.28 -1.88
N GLY A 60 -9.28 10.44 -2.33
CA GLY A 60 -8.49 9.38 -2.93
C GLY A 60 -8.28 8.20 -1.98
N ALA A 61 -8.02 8.46 -0.70
CA ALA A 61 -7.91 7.43 0.32
C ALA A 61 -9.22 6.67 0.54
N PHE A 62 -10.37 7.35 0.49
CA PHE A 62 -11.69 6.71 0.59
C PHE A 62 -11.96 5.76 -0.58
N PHE A 63 -11.77 6.23 -1.82
CA PHE A 63 -11.94 5.39 -3.00
C PHE A 63 -10.90 4.27 -3.05
N GLY A 64 -9.66 4.55 -2.66
CA GLY A 64 -8.58 3.57 -2.55
C GLY A 64 -8.90 2.48 -1.53
N ALA A 65 -9.43 2.84 -0.35
CA ALA A 65 -9.86 1.87 0.66
C ALA A 65 -11.08 1.06 0.21
N ALA A 66 -12.05 1.69 -0.46
CA ALA A 66 -13.21 0.99 -1.01
C ALA A 66 -12.80 -0.02 -2.10
N MET A 67 -11.89 0.37 -2.99
CA MET A 67 -11.31 -0.53 -3.99
C MET A 67 -10.44 -1.59 -3.33
N ALA A 68 -9.60 -1.25 -2.35
CA ALA A 68 -8.75 -2.22 -1.65
C ALA A 68 -9.56 -3.25 -0.85
N GLY A 69 -10.72 -2.87 -0.29
CA GLY A 69 -11.66 -3.80 0.32
C GLY A 69 -12.26 -4.76 -0.70
N ALA A 70 -12.78 -4.22 -1.82
CA ALA A 70 -13.35 -5.04 -2.91
C ALA A 70 -12.28 -5.95 -3.56
N LEU A 71 -11.08 -5.44 -3.81
CA LEU A 71 -9.95 -6.23 -4.30
C LEU A 71 -9.45 -7.21 -3.24
N GLY A 72 -9.49 -6.86 -1.95
CA GLY A 72 -9.11 -7.72 -0.84
C GLY A 72 -10.00 -8.95 -0.71
N ASP A 73 -11.30 -8.79 -0.93
CA ASP A 73 -12.25 -9.90 -1.01
C ASP A 73 -12.01 -10.78 -2.27
N ILE A 74 -11.54 -10.21 -3.37
CA ILE A 74 -11.25 -10.95 -4.63
C ILE A 74 -9.86 -11.64 -4.60
N LEU A 75 -8.85 -11.04 -3.97
CA LEU A 75 -7.45 -11.50 -3.97
C LEU A 75 -7.15 -12.61 -2.94
N GLY A 76 -8.13 -13.02 -2.15
CA GLY A 76 -7.96 -13.98 -1.05
C GLY A 76 -7.23 -15.26 -1.44
N ARG A 77 -6.01 -15.45 -0.89
CA ARG A 77 -5.13 -16.65 -0.77
C ARG A 77 -4.82 -17.48 -2.06
N ARG A 78 -5.70 -17.47 -3.06
CA ARG A 78 -5.61 -18.13 -4.35
C ARG A 78 -4.78 -17.33 -5.34
N LEU A 79 -4.80 -15.99 -5.30
CA LEU A 79 -4.04 -15.19 -6.25
C LEU A 79 -2.54 -15.09 -5.91
N THR A 80 -2.13 -15.16 -4.64
CA THR A 80 -0.70 -15.32 -4.32
C THR A 80 -0.14 -16.65 -4.82
N ILE A 81 -0.93 -17.73 -4.75
CA ILE A 81 -0.57 -19.03 -5.32
C ILE A 81 -0.58 -18.97 -6.86
N LEU A 82 -1.57 -18.31 -7.48
CA LEU A 82 -1.66 -18.17 -8.94
C LEU A 82 -0.55 -17.30 -9.52
N VAL A 83 -0.23 -16.16 -8.90
CA VAL A 83 0.88 -15.28 -9.29
C VAL A 83 2.22 -16.00 -9.07
N GLY A 84 2.38 -16.70 -7.95
CA GLY A 84 3.54 -17.56 -7.72
C GLY A 84 3.70 -18.65 -8.79
N ALA A 85 2.61 -19.32 -9.18
CA ALA A 85 2.61 -20.33 -10.23
C ALA A 85 2.91 -19.73 -11.62
N ILE A 86 2.35 -18.57 -11.96
CA ILE A 86 2.62 -17.88 -13.23
C ILE A 86 4.08 -17.45 -13.32
N ILE A 87 4.66 -16.95 -12.23
CA ILE A 87 6.09 -16.59 -12.19
C ILE A 87 6.97 -17.83 -12.33
N PHE A 88 6.65 -18.92 -11.63
CA PHE A 88 7.42 -20.17 -11.71
C PHE A 88 7.38 -20.80 -13.12
N VAL A 89 6.20 -20.82 -13.75
CA VAL A 89 6.01 -21.30 -15.13
C VAL A 89 6.70 -20.36 -16.13
N SER A 90 6.61 -19.05 -15.95
CA SER A 90 7.24 -18.08 -16.85
C SER A 90 8.76 -18.08 -16.75
N MET A 91 9.32 -18.38 -15.57
CA MET A 91 10.76 -18.52 -15.34
C MET A 91 11.31 -19.84 -15.93
N ILE A 92 10.53 -20.92 -15.89
CA ILE A 92 10.90 -22.20 -16.53
C ILE A 92 10.67 -22.17 -18.05
N GLY A 93 9.67 -21.45 -18.54
CA GLY A 93 9.28 -21.39 -19.96
C GLY A 93 10.13 -20.46 -20.83
N LYS A 94 10.89 -19.52 -20.24
CA LYS A 94 11.92 -18.73 -20.95
C LYS A 94 13.29 -19.37 -20.71
N GLY A 95 13.67 -20.22 -21.65
CA GLY A 95 14.80 -21.15 -21.55
C GLY A 95 16.14 -20.59 -21.09
N GLY A 96 16.79 -21.40 -20.26
CA GLY A 96 18.22 -21.42 -19.93
C GLY A 96 18.51 -22.64 -19.03
N PRO A 97 19.47 -23.52 -19.35
CA PRO A 97 19.48 -24.90 -18.86
C PRO A 97 20.04 -25.00 -17.43
N VAL A 98 19.20 -25.34 -16.45
CA VAL A 98 19.63 -25.67 -15.08
C VAL A 98 19.33 -27.14 -14.74
N GLY A 99 19.42 -28.01 -15.75
CA GLY A 99 19.10 -29.44 -15.64
C GLY A 99 20.23 -30.40 -16.01
N LEU A 100 21.47 -29.94 -16.20
CA LEU A 100 22.59 -30.83 -16.55
C LEU A 100 23.93 -30.34 -15.97
N ARG A 101 24.10 -30.42 -14.64
CA ARG A 101 25.41 -30.27 -13.99
C ARG A 101 25.54 -31.10 -12.69
N LEU A 102 24.87 -32.27 -12.69
CA LEU A 102 25.05 -33.33 -11.69
C LEU A 102 25.41 -34.67 -12.39
N MET A 103 26.37 -34.62 -13.31
CA MET A 103 27.10 -35.79 -13.77
C MET A 103 28.58 -35.42 -13.94
#